data_AF-A0A4S4FFT5-F1
#
_entry.id   AF-A0A4S4FFT5-F1
#
_cell.length_a   1.000
_cell.length_b   1.000
_cell.length_c   1.000
_cell.angle_alpha   90.00
_cell.angle_beta   90.00
_cell.angle_gamma   90.00
#
_symmetry.space_group_name_H-M   'P 1'
#
loop_
_entity.id
_entity.type
_entity.pdbx_description
1 polymer ?
#
loop_
_entity_poly.entity_id
_entity_poly.type
_entity_poly.pdbx_seq_one_letter_code
_entity_poly.pdbx_strand_id
1 'polypeptide(L)'
;MDINEATAKALSAERAASGLTIKELAEKSGIPERTLIRVLKGERDINMLQISKLAPIYGMQPHEIIVEAERYIARDRWNAVINAGDHIMNAEDREREALRRAASGDYDLAAYDDGGRWGNGDGYE
;
A
#
# COMPACT_ATOMS: atom_id res chain seq x y z
N MET A 1 -1.88 1.52 5.64
CA MET A 1 -2.99 2.26 5.00
C MET A 1 -3.81 2.99 6.06
N ASP A 2 -4.17 4.26 5.80
CA ASP A 2 -5.10 5.04 6.65
C ASP A 2 -6.57 4.86 6.19
N ILE A 3 -7.56 5.20 7.03
CA ILE A 3 -9.00 5.07 6.72
C ILE A 3 -9.41 5.88 5.50
N ASN A 4 -8.86 7.07 5.30
CA ASN A 4 -9.18 7.90 4.14
C ASN A 4 -8.65 7.26 2.85
N GLU A 5 -7.43 6.74 2.88
CA GLU A 5 -6.82 6.01 1.77
C GLU A 5 -7.60 4.73 1.45
N ALA A 6 -8.00 3.99 2.48
CA ALA A 6 -8.81 2.79 2.34
C ALA A 6 -10.20 3.08 1.78
N THR A 7 -10.82 4.19 2.21
CA THR A 7 -12.13 4.63 1.72
C THR A 7 -12.05 5.07 0.25
N ALA A 8 -10.99 5.80 -0.13
CA ALA A 8 -10.73 6.14 -1.53
C ALA A 8 -10.57 4.89 -2.40
N LYS A 9 -9.87 3.87 -1.88
CA LYS A 9 -9.68 2.59 -2.55
C LYS A 9 -11.00 1.81 -2.70
N ALA A 10 -11.81 1.74 -1.66
CA ALA A 10 -13.14 1.12 -1.71
C ALA A 10 -14.02 1.82 -2.76
N LEU A 11 -14.12 3.15 -2.72
CA LEU A 11 -14.90 3.92 -3.70
C LEU A 11 -14.41 3.73 -5.14
N SER A 12 -13.10 3.64 -5.34
CA SER A 12 -12.50 3.36 -6.65
C SER A 12 -12.83 1.96 -7.15
N ALA A 13 -12.82 0.96 -6.27
CA ALA A 13 -13.22 -0.41 -6.59
C ALA A 13 -14.71 -0.47 -6.95
N GLU A 14 -15.57 0.18 -6.18
CA GLU A 14 -17.02 0.22 -6.43
C GLU A 14 -17.37 0.94 -7.73
N ARG A 15 -16.67 2.04 -8.04
CA ARG A 15 -16.81 2.71 -9.33
C ARG A 15 -16.43 1.78 -10.48
N ALA A 16 -15.33 1.05 -10.34
CA ALA A 16 -14.87 0.10 -11.35
C ALA A 16 -15.87 -1.05 -11.55
N ALA A 17 -16.44 -1.59 -10.47
CA ALA A 17 -17.47 -2.62 -10.51
C ALA A 17 -18.78 -2.11 -11.15
N SER A 18 -19.15 -0.87 -10.87
CA SER A 18 -20.36 -0.24 -11.41
C SER A 18 -20.23 0.18 -12.88
N GLY A 19 -19.01 0.17 -13.45
CA GLY A 19 -18.76 0.59 -14.83
C GLY A 19 -18.98 2.09 -15.10
N LEU A 20 -19.15 2.90 -14.06
CA LEU A 20 -19.45 4.33 -14.19
C LEU A 20 -18.19 5.14 -14.50
N THR A 21 -18.30 6.07 -15.45
CA THR A 21 -17.27 7.08 -15.68
C THR A 21 -17.26 8.11 -14.54
N ILE A 22 -16.13 8.80 -14.36
CA ILE A 22 -16.01 9.85 -13.33
C ILE A 22 -17.00 10.99 -13.61
N LYS A 23 -17.25 11.31 -14.89
CA LYS A 23 -18.20 12.32 -15.31
C LYS A 23 -19.63 11.97 -14.89
N GLU A 24 -20.07 10.74 -15.16
CA GLU A 24 -21.41 10.27 -14.76
C GLU A 24 -21.55 10.24 -13.24
N LEU A 25 -20.50 9.84 -12.53
CA LEU A 25 -20.47 9.86 -11.08
C LEU A 25 -20.63 11.28 -10.54
N ALA A 26 -19.92 12.24 -11.14
CA ALA A 26 -20.01 13.66 -10.79
C ALA A 26 -21.41 14.23 -11.00
N GLU A 27 -22.04 13.92 -12.13
CA GLU A 27 -23.40 14.34 -12.45
C GLU A 27 -24.42 13.75 -11.47
N LYS A 28 -24.32 12.45 -11.17
CA LYS A 28 -25.24 11.77 -10.24
C LYS A 28 -25.04 12.18 -8.78
N SER A 29 -23.80 12.40 -8.35
CA SER A 29 -23.51 12.73 -6.96
C SER A 29 -23.58 14.23 -6.67
N GLY A 30 -23.60 15.08 -7.71
CA GLY A 30 -23.47 16.53 -7.59
C GLY A 30 -22.13 16.97 -6.98
N ILE A 31 -21.08 16.15 -7.10
CA ILE A 31 -19.73 16.46 -6.62
C ILE A 31 -18.88 16.84 -7.84
N PRO A 32 -18.11 17.95 -7.80
CA PRO A 32 -17.29 18.34 -8.94
C PRO A 32 -16.31 17.24 -9.34
N GLU A 33 -16.18 17.00 -10.65
CA GLU A 33 -15.36 15.94 -11.22
C GLU A 33 -13.90 15.98 -10.73
N ARG A 34 -13.31 17.18 -10.68
CA ARG A 34 -11.94 17.39 -10.15
C ARG A 34 -11.82 17.00 -8.68
N THR A 35 -12.87 17.15 -7.89
CA THR A 35 -12.88 16.70 -6.49
C THR A 35 -12.93 15.18 -6.42
N LEU A 36 -13.79 14.54 -7.21
CA LEU A 36 -13.86 13.08 -7.27
C LEU A 36 -12.54 12.46 -7.73
N ILE A 37 -11.87 13.02 -8.74
CA ILE A 37 -10.56 12.52 -9.20
C ILE A 37 -9.55 12.50 -8.05
N ARG A 38 -9.44 13.60 -7.29
CA ARG A 38 -8.47 13.70 -6.19
C ARG A 38 -8.82 12.76 -5.04
N VAL A 39 -10.10 12.65 -4.72
CA VAL A 39 -10.61 11.74 -3.68
C VAL A 39 -10.34 10.29 -4.07
N LEU A 40 -10.69 9.87 -5.28
CA LEU A 40 -10.51 8.49 -5.75
C LEU A 40 -9.03 8.08 -5.85
N LYS A 41 -8.14 9.05 -6.11
CA LYS A 41 -6.68 8.85 -6.08
C LYS A 41 -6.08 8.86 -4.67
N GLY A 42 -6.85 9.15 -3.63
CA GLY A 42 -6.34 9.31 -2.26
C GLY A 42 -5.54 10.60 -2.04
N GLU A 43 -5.56 11.56 -2.98
CA GLU A 43 -4.90 12.86 -2.85
C GLU A 43 -5.68 13.84 -1.96
N ARG A 44 -6.91 13.47 -1.60
CA ARG A 44 -7.80 14.29 -0.77
C ARG A 44 -8.71 13.42 0.08
N ASP A 45 -8.83 13.80 1.34
CA ASP A 45 -9.77 13.19 2.28
C ASP A 45 -11.23 13.35 1.82
N ILE A 46 -12.02 12.32 2.09
CA ILE A 46 -13.46 12.32 1.81
C ILE A 46 -14.25 12.50 3.10
N ASN A 47 -15.23 13.41 3.06
CA ASN A 47 -16.15 13.61 4.18
C ASN A 47 -17.33 12.62 4.12
N MET A 48 -17.86 12.23 5.27
CA MET A 48 -19.09 11.44 5.40
C MET A 48 -20.26 11.96 4.55
N LEU A 49 -20.43 13.28 4.42
CA LEU A 49 -21.46 13.85 3.54
C LEU A 49 -21.27 13.48 2.06
N GLN A 50 -20.03 13.34 1.61
CA GLN A 50 -19.72 12.94 0.23
C GLN A 50 -19.90 11.42 0.07
N ILE A 51 -19.50 10.63 1.06
CA ILE A 51 -19.77 9.18 1.11
C ILE A 51 -21.28 8.92 1.01
N SER A 52 -22.09 9.66 1.77
CA SER A 52 -23.55 9.54 1.74
C SER A 52 -24.19 9.90 0.41
N LYS A 53 -23.55 10.75 -0.41
CA LYS A 53 -24.02 11.06 -1.77
C LYS A 53 -23.62 9.98 -2.78
N LEU A 54 -22.51 9.30 -2.55
CA LEU A 54 -21.97 8.28 -3.46
C LEU A 54 -22.59 6.91 -3.21
N ALA A 55 -22.83 6.54 -1.94
CA ALA A 55 -23.34 5.21 -1.58
C ALA A 55 -24.62 4.79 -2.33
N PRO A 56 -25.65 5.65 -2.45
CA PRO A 56 -26.88 5.29 -3.16
C PRO A 56 -26.64 5.03 -4.66
N ILE A 57 -25.62 5.66 -5.26
CA ILE A 57 -25.28 5.48 -6.68
C ILE A 57 -24.75 4.07 -6.93
N TYR A 58 -24.07 3.51 -5.94
CA TYR A 58 -23.55 2.14 -5.96
C TYR A 58 -24.52 1.11 -5.38
N GLY A 59 -25.72 1.52 -4.94
CA GLY A 59 -26.69 0.63 -4.30
C GLY A 59 -26.29 0.20 -2.88
N MET A 60 -25.43 0.96 -2.21
CA MET A 60 -24.93 0.70 -0.86
C MET A 60 -25.40 1.76 0.14
N GLN A 61 -25.32 1.41 1.41
CA GLN A 61 -25.39 2.35 2.51
C GLN A 61 -24.00 2.92 2.84
N PRO A 62 -23.92 4.12 3.42
CA PRO A 62 -22.64 4.77 3.71
C PRO A 62 -21.75 3.95 4.66
N HIS A 63 -22.36 3.25 5.62
CA HIS A 63 -21.62 2.42 6.56
C HIS A 63 -20.97 1.20 5.88
N GLU A 64 -21.58 0.65 4.83
CA GLU A 64 -21.03 -0.51 4.09
C GLU A 64 -19.72 -0.14 3.38
N ILE A 65 -19.62 1.08 2.85
CA ILE A 65 -18.39 1.60 2.25
C ILE A 65 -17.27 1.69 3.29
N ILE A 66 -17.60 2.11 4.52
CA ILE A 66 -16.62 2.17 5.61
C ILE A 66 -16.19 0.77 6.02
N VAL A 67 -17.11 -0.18 6.14
CA VAL A 67 -16.77 -1.58 6.43
C VAL A 67 -15.84 -2.16 5.35
N GLU A 68 -16.08 -1.86 4.09
CA GLU A 68 -15.19 -2.30 3.00
C GLU A 68 -13.82 -1.62 3.08
N ALA A 69 -13.76 -0.33 3.44
CA ALA A 69 -12.51 0.36 3.73
C ALA A 69 -11.72 -0.31 4.87
N GLU A 70 -12.38 -0.66 5.97
CA GLU A 70 -11.75 -1.37 7.09
C GLU A 70 -11.16 -2.72 6.66
N ARG A 71 -11.80 -3.43 5.72
CA ARG A 71 -11.26 -4.68 5.16
C ARG A 71 -9.95 -4.44 4.41
N TYR A 72 -9.82 -3.34 3.67
CA TYR A 72 -8.55 -3.00 3.02
C TYR A 72 -7.45 -2.71 4.04
N ILE A 73 -7.74 -1.99 5.13
CA ILE A 73 -6.78 -1.74 6.21
C ILE A 73 -6.36 -3.05 6.87
N ALA A 74 -7.33 -3.91 7.19
CA ALA A 74 -7.06 -5.21 7.77
C ALA A 74 -6.18 -6.04 6.83
N ARG A 75 -6.49 -6.08 5.53
CA ARG A 75 -5.71 -6.81 4.51
C ARG A 75 -4.28 -6.28 4.43
N ASP A 76 -4.09 -4.96 4.42
CA ASP A 76 -2.78 -4.31 4.40
C ASP A 76 -1.96 -4.68 5.64
N ARG A 77 -2.60 -4.63 6.82
CA ARG A 77 -1.99 -5.03 8.09
C ARG A 77 -1.59 -6.50 8.10
N TRP A 78 -2.45 -7.40 7.62
CA TRP A 78 -2.15 -8.83 7.52
C TRP A 78 -1.02 -9.11 6.54
N ASN A 79 -1.02 -8.45 5.37
CA ASN A 79 0.06 -8.57 4.39
C ASN A 79 1.40 -8.10 4.97
N ALA A 80 1.42 -7.02 5.76
CA ALA A 80 2.64 -6.57 6.42
C ALA A 80 3.20 -7.62 7.40
N VAL A 81 2.33 -8.32 8.13
CA VAL A 81 2.73 -9.40 9.05
C VAL A 81 3.33 -10.59 8.27
N ILE A 82 2.68 -11.01 7.17
CA ILE A 82 3.19 -12.10 6.34
C ILE A 82 4.55 -11.74 5.74
N ASN A 83 4.68 -10.55 5.15
CA ASN A 83 5.94 -10.10 4.56
C ASN A 83 7.07 -10.01 5.60
N ALA A 84 6.75 -9.57 6.83
CA ALA A 84 7.72 -9.57 7.93
C ALA A 84 8.15 -11.00 8.32
N GLY A 85 7.23 -11.97 8.31
CA GLY A 85 7.52 -13.38 8.57
C GLY A 85 8.37 -14.04 7.49
N ASP A 86 8.10 -13.74 6.21
CA ASP A 86 8.89 -14.25 5.07
C ASP A 86 10.36 -13.80 5.14
N HIS A 87 10.64 -12.61 5.68
CA HIS A 87 12.01 -12.15 5.87
C HIS A 87 12.75 -12.91 6.99
N ILE A 88 12.04 -13.40 8.01
CA ILE A 88 12.64 -14.22 9.08
C ILE A 88 12.97 -15.61 8.54
N MET A 89 12.06 -16.24 7.79
CA MET A 89 12.30 -17.55 7.16
C MET A 89 13.43 -17.49 6.13
N ASN A 90 13.48 -16.44 5.30
CA ASN A 90 14.57 -16.26 4.33
C ASN A 90 15.94 -16.01 4.97
N ALA A 91 16.00 -15.42 6.17
CA ALA A 91 17.28 -15.26 6.87
C ALA A 91 17.84 -16.62 7.29
N GLU A 92 16.99 -17.50 7.84
CA GLU A 92 17.39 -18.86 8.22
C GLU A 92 17.73 -19.72 6.99
N ASP A 93 16.97 -19.59 5.90
CA ASP A 93 17.25 -20.30 4.66
C ASP A 93 18.56 -19.83 4.00
N ARG A 94 18.85 -18.52 4.02
CA ARG A 94 20.15 -17.98 3.56
C ARG A 94 21.30 -18.42 4.45
N GLU A 95 21.12 -18.43 5.77
CA GLU A 95 22.14 -18.88 6.71
C GLU A 95 22.42 -20.38 6.51
N ARG A 96 21.38 -21.19 6.30
CA ARG A 96 21.50 -22.61 5.95
C ARG A 96 22.17 -22.83 4.60
N GLU A 97 21.85 -22.03 3.60
CA GLU A 97 22.49 -22.10 2.28
C GLU A 97 23.96 -21.67 2.35
N ALA A 98 24.27 -20.61 3.10
CA ALA A 98 25.63 -20.16 3.36
C ALA A 98 26.45 -21.21 4.12
N LEU A 99 25.87 -21.84 5.14
CA LEU A 99 26.47 -22.96 5.87
C LEU A 99 26.69 -24.17 4.96
N ARG A 100 25.72 -24.52 4.11
CA ARG A 100 25.84 -25.61 3.14
C ARG A 100 26.93 -25.34 2.10
N ARG A 101 27.06 -24.08 1.65
CA ARG A 101 28.10 -23.65 0.70
C ARG A 101 29.48 -23.58 1.34
N ALA A 102 29.58 -23.14 2.60
CA ALA A 102 30.79 -23.19 3.40
C ALA A 102 31.24 -24.63 3.69
N ALA A 103 30.28 -25.54 3.89
CA ALA A 103 30.53 -26.96 4.07
C ALA A 103 30.87 -27.69 2.76
N SER A 104 30.43 -27.18 1.60
CA SER A 104 30.79 -27.74 0.28
C SER A 104 32.18 -27.34 -0.20
N GLY A 105 32.89 -26.46 0.52
CA GLY A 105 34.31 -26.18 0.28
C GLY A 105 34.64 -25.26 -0.91
N ASP A 106 33.65 -24.60 -1.51
CA ASP A 106 33.87 -23.59 -2.56
C ASP A 106 33.95 -22.19 -1.92
N TYR A 107 35.13 -21.87 -1.39
CA TYR A 107 35.48 -20.51 -0.95
C TYR A 107 36.03 -19.70 -2.12
N ASP A 108 35.15 -19.16 -2.96
CA ASP A 108 35.48 -17.94 -3.70
C ASP A 108 35.06 -16.75 -2.83
N LEU A 109 36.05 -16.20 -2.13
CA LEU A 109 35.96 -15.04 -1.26
C LEU A 109 35.78 -13.76 -2.13
N ALA A 110 34.70 -13.67 -2.89
CA ALA A 110 34.38 -12.50 -3.69
C ALA A 110 33.77 -11.42 -2.77
N ALA A 111 34.64 -10.50 -2.34
CA ALA A 111 34.37 -9.09 -2.09
C ALA A 111 33.08 -8.77 -1.32
N TYR A 112 33.21 -8.61 0.00
CA TYR A 112 32.49 -7.54 0.66
C TYR A 112 32.98 -6.21 0.06
N ASP A 113 32.29 -5.73 -0.97
CA ASP A 113 32.35 -4.32 -1.39
C ASP A 113 31.66 -3.52 -0.29
N ASP A 114 32.44 -3.19 0.74
CA ASP A 114 32.03 -2.34 1.84
C ASP A 114 31.91 -0.90 1.31
N GLY A 115 30.78 -0.60 0.67
CA GLY A 115 30.38 0.74 0.22
C GLY A 115 30.12 1.73 1.36
N GLY A 116 30.74 1.53 2.53
CA GLY A 116 30.74 2.42 3.67
C GLY A 116 31.65 3.62 3.45
N ARG A 117 31.16 4.63 2.73
CA ARG A 117 31.74 5.97 2.64
C ARG A 117 31.79 6.63 4.03
N TRP A 118 32.82 6.35 4.82
CA TRP A 118 33.19 7.15 5.98
C TRP A 118 34.21 8.21 5.55
N GLY A 119 33.70 9.35 5.09
CA GLY A 119 34.50 10.56 5.03
C GLY A 119 34.67 11.13 6.43
N ASN A 120 35.91 11.36 6.84
CA ASN A 120 36.39 12.51 7.63
C ASN A 120 37.90 12.34 7.82
N GLY A 121 38.66 12.85 6.87
CA GLY A 121 40.09 13.12 7.03
C GLY A 121 40.24 14.61 7.32
N ASP A 122 40.21 14.97 8.60
CA ASP A 122 40.62 16.29 9.04
C ASP A 122 42.14 16.22 9.31
N GLY A 123 42.88 16.97 8.51
CA GLY A 123 44.33 16.91 8.42
C GLY A 123 45.07 17.46 9.64
N TYR A 124 46.25 16.90 9.85
CA TYR A 124 47.36 17.53 10.55
C TYR A 124 48.51 17.61 9.55
N GLU A 125 48.75 18.81 9.03
CA GLU A 125 50.06 19.45 8.76
C GLU A 125 49.84 20.86 8.20
#